data_AF-A0A7Y9FKH2-F1
#
_entry.id   AF-A0A7Y9FKH2-F1
#
_cell.length_a   1.000
_cell.length_b   1.000
_cell.length_c   1.000
_cell.angle_alpha   90.00
_cell.angle_beta   90.00
_cell.angle_gamma   90.00
#
_symmetry.space_group_name_H-M   'P 1'
#
loop_
_entity.id
_entity.type
_entity.pdbx_description
1 polymer ?
#
loop_
_entity_poly.entity_id
_entity_poly.type
_entity_poly.pdbx_seq_one_letter_code
_entity_poly.pdbx_strand_id
1 'polypeptide(L)'
;MTTLGSTPVAATGGISTDTSRLKSADNLKKAGEKFEAVFTGMMLKSMRQAKLADPLFDSKALDTFTEMQDARVAQSMAETTPLGIGKAMTAFLAKSQSDLNDSAAESPK
;
A
#
# COMPACT_ATOMS: atom_id res chain seq x y z
N MET A 1 -28.84 22.25 34.69
CA MET A 1 -28.76 20.99 33.93
C MET A 1 -28.04 21.32 32.62
N THR A 2 -26.72 21.14 32.59
CA THR A 2 -25.85 21.53 31.47
C THR A 2 -25.47 20.26 30.72
N THR A 3 -26.05 20.05 29.54
CA THR A 3 -25.68 18.96 28.64
C THR A 3 -24.41 19.34 27.88
N LEU A 4 -23.28 18.72 28.24
CA LEU A 4 -22.05 18.80 27.45
C LEU A 4 -22.26 18.06 26.12
N GLY A 5 -22.35 18.82 25.03
CA GLY A 5 -22.24 18.29 23.68
C GLY A 5 -20.82 17.76 23.45
N SER A 6 -20.71 16.45 23.24
CA SER A 6 -19.48 15.77 22.85
C SER A 6 -19.17 16.11 21.38
N THR A 7 -18.14 16.92 21.13
CA THR A 7 -17.59 17.11 19.78
C THR A 7 -16.82 15.85 19.38
N PRO A 8 -17.17 15.17 18.28
CA PRO A 8 -16.32 14.10 17.77
C PRO A 8 -15.03 14.73 17.26
N VAL A 9 -13.90 14.25 17.80
CA VAL A 9 -12.56 14.56 17.32
C VAL A 9 -12.46 14.13 15.86
N ALA A 10 -12.31 15.10 14.96
CA ALA A 10 -12.07 14.83 13.55
C ALA A 10 -10.68 14.20 13.41
N ALA A 11 -10.65 12.89 13.14
CA ALA A 11 -9.44 12.16 12.81
C ALA A 11 -8.75 12.81 11.60
N THR A 12 -7.45 13.04 11.74
CA THR A 12 -6.54 13.62 10.75
C THR A 12 -6.58 12.80 9.45
N GLY A 13 -7.42 13.24 8.52
CA GLY A 13 -7.58 12.66 7.18
C GLY A 13 -6.37 12.96 6.30
N GLY A 14 -5.45 12.00 6.23
CA GLY A 14 -4.36 11.96 5.24
C GLY A 14 -4.61 10.96 4.10
N ILE A 15 -5.76 10.28 4.08
CA ILE A 15 -6.16 9.40 3.00
C ILE A 15 -7.21 10.17 2.22
N SER A 16 -6.80 10.86 1.16
CA SER A 16 -7.77 11.44 0.23
C SER A 16 -8.58 10.29 -0.36
N THR A 17 -9.87 10.24 -0.03
CA THR A 17 -10.87 9.33 -0.63
C THR A 17 -11.14 9.66 -2.11
N ASP A 18 -10.44 10.67 -2.65
CA ASP A 18 -10.47 11.06 -4.05
C ASP A 18 -9.83 9.98 -4.92
N THR A 19 -10.67 9.01 -5.23
CA THR A 19 -10.37 7.86 -6.08
C THR A 19 -10.33 8.26 -7.56
N SER A 20 -10.50 9.56 -7.87
CA SER A 20 -10.53 10.11 -9.22
C SER A 20 -9.24 9.84 -10.00
N ARG A 21 -8.10 9.77 -9.29
CA ARG A 21 -6.77 9.46 -9.87
C ARG A 21 -6.63 8.00 -10.29
N LEU A 22 -7.49 7.12 -9.78
CA LEU A 22 -7.52 5.68 -10.06
C LEU A 22 -8.52 5.31 -11.15
N LYS A 23 -9.20 6.29 -11.78
CA LYS A 23 -10.23 6.06 -12.80
C LYS A 23 -9.73 5.37 -14.08
N SER A 24 -8.43 5.33 -14.31
CA SER A 24 -7.85 4.60 -15.46
C SER A 24 -7.21 3.30 -15.00
N ALA A 25 -7.47 2.24 -15.77
CA ALA A 25 -6.84 0.93 -15.59
C ALA A 25 -5.29 1.02 -15.54
N ASP A 26 -4.70 1.95 -16.29
CA ASP A 26 -3.25 2.18 -16.28
C ASP A 26 -2.74 2.78 -14.95
N ASN A 27 -3.54 3.65 -14.32
CA ASN A 27 -3.19 4.22 -13.01
C ASN A 27 -3.34 3.18 -11.92
N LEU A 28 -4.38 2.35 -11.97
CA LEU A 28 -4.53 1.20 -11.07
C LEU A 28 -3.38 0.22 -11.24
N LYS A 29 -3.00 -0.12 -12.48
CA LYS A 29 -1.86 -1.01 -12.74
C LYS A 29 -0.56 -0.47 -12.12
N LYS A 30 -0.22 0.79 -12.40
CA LYS A 30 0.97 1.44 -11.82
C LYS A 30 0.92 1.49 -10.29
N ALA A 31 -0.25 1.78 -9.72
CA ALA A 31 -0.43 1.77 -8.26
C ALA A 31 -0.20 0.37 -7.68
N GLY A 32 -0.69 -0.68 -8.35
CA GLY A 32 -0.45 -2.07 -7.99
C GLY A 32 1.02 -2.46 -8.01
N GLU A 33 1.75 -2.08 -9.07
CA GLU A 33 3.20 -2.31 -9.19
C GLU A 33 3.98 -1.63 -8.05
N LYS A 34 3.63 -0.38 -7.71
CA LYS A 34 4.27 0.34 -6.59
C LYS A 34 3.94 -0.27 -5.24
N PHE A 35 2.69 -0.70 -5.04
CA PHE A 35 2.28 -1.41 -3.83
C PHE A 35 3.03 -2.73 -3.65
N GLU A 36 3.14 -3.51 -4.73
CA GLU A 36 3.85 -4.79 -4.72
C GLU A 36 5.35 -4.62 -4.45
N ALA A 37 5.99 -3.55 -4.96
CA ALA A 37 7.36 -3.22 -4.64
C ALA A 37 7.57 -2.95 -3.15
N VAL A 38 6.68 -2.18 -2.51
CA VAL A 38 6.76 -1.91 -1.06
C VAL A 38 6.54 -3.19 -0.26
N PHE A 39 5.55 -3.99 -0.63
CA PHE A 39 5.27 -5.26 0.05
C PHE A 39 6.43 -6.26 -0.07
N THR A 40 7.00 -6.39 -1.27
CA THR A 40 8.18 -7.24 -1.50
C THR A 40 9.38 -6.75 -0.70
N GLY A 41 9.58 -5.43 -0.61
CA GLY A 41 10.62 -4.85 0.25
C GLY A 41 10.42 -5.17 1.73
N MET A 42 9.18 -5.07 2.22
CA MET A 42 8.84 -5.47 3.59
C MET A 42 9.09 -6.96 3.82
N MET A 43 8.71 -7.83 2.88
CA MET A 43 8.97 -9.27 2.94
C MET A 43 10.48 -9.57 3.02
N LEU A 44 11.29 -8.97 2.13
CA LEU A 44 12.74 -9.13 2.13
C LEU A 44 13.35 -8.66 3.45
N LYS A 45 12.90 -7.51 3.96
CA LYS A 45 13.32 -6.97 5.26
C LYS A 45 12.97 -7.93 6.40
N SER A 46 11.75 -8.45 6.44
CA SER A 46 11.31 -9.41 7.46
C SER A 46 12.08 -10.73 7.39
N MET A 47 12.37 -11.24 6.19
CA MET A 47 13.20 -12.45 6.01
C MET A 47 14.62 -12.25 6.55
N ARG A 48 15.21 -11.07 6.33
CA ARG A 48 16.52 -10.69 6.87
C ARG A 48 16.48 -10.54 8.39
N GLN A 49 15.46 -9.87 8.94
CA GLN A 49 15.27 -9.74 10.39
C GLN A 49 15.05 -11.09 11.09
N ALA A 50 14.34 -12.01 10.43
CA ALA A 50 14.11 -13.36 10.95
C ALA A 50 15.36 -14.26 10.93
N LYS A 51 16.40 -13.85 10.20
CA LYS A 51 17.61 -14.64 10.02
C LYS A 51 18.84 -13.74 10.03
N LEU A 52 19.29 -13.35 11.21
CA LEU A 52 20.69 -12.96 11.43
C LEU A 52 21.11 -13.42 12.82
N ALA A 53 22.03 -14.38 12.84
CA ALA A 53 22.91 -14.58 13.99
C ALA A 53 23.50 -13.23 14.43
N ASP A 54 23.84 -13.13 15.72
CA ASP A 54 24.29 -11.91 16.38
C ASP A 54 25.17 -11.06 15.45
N PRO A 55 24.74 -9.85 15.04
CA PRO A 55 25.46 -9.06 14.05
C PRO A 55 26.80 -8.59 14.65
N LEU A 56 27.86 -9.38 14.40
CA LEU A 56 29.21 -9.11 14.91
C LEU A 56 29.82 -7.81 14.33
N PHE A 57 29.22 -7.26 13.28
CA PHE A 57 29.64 -6.03 12.61
C PHE A 57 28.43 -5.18 12.21
N ASP A 58 27.72 -4.65 13.21
CA ASP A 58 26.61 -3.72 12.97
C ASP A 58 27.12 -2.28 12.82
N SER A 59 26.56 -1.55 11.85
CA SER A 59 26.86 -0.14 11.62
C SER A 59 25.71 0.51 10.87
N LYS A 60 25.20 1.63 11.40
CA LYS A 60 24.08 2.40 10.81
C LYS A 60 24.28 2.77 9.33
N ALA A 61 25.53 2.97 8.89
CA ALA A 61 25.86 3.24 7.50
C ALA A 61 25.63 2.01 6.60
N LEU A 62 25.96 0.81 7.10
CA LEU A 62 25.75 -0.45 6.40
C LEU A 62 24.27 -0.80 6.33
N ASP A 63 23.49 -0.51 7.38
CA ASP A 63 22.03 -0.65 7.36
C ASP A 63 21.41 0.22 6.27
N THR A 64 21.79 1.50 6.22
CA THR A 64 21.23 2.44 5.23
C THR A 64 21.56 1.99 3.80
N PHE A 65 22.79 1.52 3.57
CA PHE A 65 23.18 0.97 2.27
C PHE A 65 22.37 -0.27 1.89
N THR A 66 22.19 -1.19 2.85
CA THR A 66 21.42 -2.42 2.66
C THR A 66 19.95 -2.12 2.39
N GLU A 67 19.36 -1.15 3.10
CA GLU A 67 17.98 -0.72 2.86
C GLU A 67 17.80 -0.15 1.44
N MET A 68 18.75 0.65 0.94
CA MET A 68 18.71 1.14 -0.44
C MET A 68 18.87 0.01 -1.46
N GLN A 69 19.74 -0.97 -1.18
CA GLN A 69 19.91 -2.15 -2.03
C GLN A 69 18.61 -2.97 -2.09
N ASP A 70 18.02 -3.26 -0.94
CA ASP A 70 16.77 -4.02 -0.82
C ASP A 70 15.62 -3.29 -1.53
N ALA A 71 15.54 -1.95 -1.42
CA ALA A 71 14.55 -1.16 -2.14
C ALA A 71 14.70 -1.30 -3.66
N ARG A 72 15.93 -1.30 -4.19
CA ARG A 72 16.17 -1.46 -5.63
C ARG A 72 15.84 -2.88 -6.12
N VAL A 73 16.18 -3.89 -5.32
CA VAL A 73 15.85 -5.29 -5.59
C VAL A 73 14.33 -5.48 -5.60
N ALA A 74 13.63 -4.99 -4.58
CA ALA A 74 12.18 -5.09 -4.47
C ALA A 74 11.47 -4.41 -5.66
N GLN A 75 11.95 -3.25 -6.08
CA GLN A 75 11.43 -2.59 -7.29
C GLN A 75 11.66 -3.44 -8.54
N SER A 76 12.86 -4.00 -8.71
CA SER A 76 13.15 -4.87 -9.85
C SER A 76 12.28 -6.12 -9.86
N MET A 77 12.03 -6.72 -8.71
CA MET A 77 11.19 -7.92 -8.58
C MET A 77 9.72 -7.62 -8.90
N ALA A 78 9.20 -6.48 -8.45
CA ALA A 78 7.84 -6.06 -8.80
C ALA A 78 7.66 -5.84 -10.31
N GLU A 79 8.71 -5.42 -11.03
CA GLU A 79 8.68 -5.20 -12.47
C GLU A 79 8.88 -6.49 -13.29
N THR A 80 9.77 -7.39 -12.87
CA THR A 80 10.17 -8.57 -13.68
C THR A 80 9.57 -9.90 -13.23
N THR A 81 9.20 -10.03 -11.96
CA THR A 81 8.63 -11.25 -11.38
C THR A 81 7.55 -10.89 -10.37
N PRO A 82 6.41 -10.33 -10.83
CA PRO A 82 5.32 -9.95 -9.95
C PRO A 82 4.72 -11.20 -9.28
N LEU A 83 4.56 -11.14 -7.96
CA LEU A 83 3.92 -12.19 -7.16
C LEU A 83 2.39 -12.17 -7.32
N GLY A 84 1.84 -11.11 -7.91
CA GLY A 84 0.42 -10.93 -8.19
C GLY A 84 -0.34 -10.21 -7.09
N ILE A 85 0.34 -9.76 -6.02
CA ILE A 85 -0.31 -9.12 -4.87
C ILE A 85 -0.81 -7.72 -5.26
N GLY A 86 -0.01 -6.98 -6.02
CA GLY A 86 -0.40 -5.67 -6.55
C GLY A 86 -1.63 -5.76 -7.47
N LYS A 87 -1.68 -6.80 -8.30
CA LYS A 87 -2.84 -7.08 -9.18
C LYS A 87 -4.09 -7.46 -8.40
N ALA A 88 -3.95 -8.30 -7.37
CA ALA A 88 -5.08 -8.69 -6.53
C ALA A 88 -5.67 -7.48 -5.78
N MET A 89 -4.81 -6.60 -5.25
CA MET A 89 -5.21 -5.36 -4.58
C MET A 89 -5.97 -4.43 -5.53
N THR A 90 -5.46 -4.21 -6.75
CA THR A 90 -6.09 -3.30 -7.71
C THR A 90 -7.39 -3.87 -8.26
N ALA A 91 -7.48 -5.18 -8.46
CA ALA A 91 -8.73 -5.86 -8.82
C ALA A 91 -9.79 -5.74 -7.73
N PHE A 92 -9.41 -5.93 -6.46
CA PHE A 92 -10.30 -5.73 -5.33
C PHE A 92 -10.82 -4.28 -5.26
N LEU A 93 -9.92 -3.30 -5.43
CA LEU A 93 -10.28 -1.88 -5.41
C LEU A 93 -11.18 -1.49 -6.59
N ALA A 94 -10.90 -2.02 -7.79
CA ALA A 94 -11.73 -1.78 -8.97
C ALA A 94 -13.14 -2.38 -8.79
N LYS A 95 -13.24 -3.59 -8.23
CA LYS A 95 -14.51 -4.26 -7.93
C LYS A 95 -15.31 -3.51 -6.86
N SER A 96 -14.64 -3.04 -5.80
CA SER A 96 -15.26 -2.22 -4.77
C SER A 96 -15.80 -0.89 -5.33
N GLN A 97 -15.06 -0.25 -6.24
CA GLN A 97 -15.53 0.96 -6.91
C GLN A 97 -16.76 0.74 -7.81
N SER A 98 -16.83 -0.37 -8.55
CA SER A 98 -18.01 -0.66 -9.37
C SER A 98 -19.25 -0.88 -8.49
N ASP A 99 -19.11 -1.61 -7.39
CA ASP A 99 -20.23 -1.90 -6.48
C ASP A 99 -20.76 -0.61 -5.80
N LEU A 100 -19.88 0.37 -5.54
CA LEU A 100 -20.26 1.70 -5.04
C LEU A 100 -20.94 2.59 -6.11
N ASN A 101 -20.58 2.42 -7.38
CA ASN A 101 -21.15 3.22 -8.48
C ASN A 101 -22.53 2.70 -8.92
N ASP A 102 -22.75 1.39 -8.88
CA ASP A 102 -24.06 0.77 -9.15
C ASP A 102 -25.07 1.04 -8.03
N SER A 103 -24.64 1.05 -6.76
CA SER A 103 -25.49 1.38 -5.61
C SER A 103 -26.00 2.83 -5.61
N ALA A 104 -25.34 3.75 -6.32
CA ALA A 104 -25.77 5.14 -6.47
C ALA A 104 -26.72 5.35 -7.66
N ALA A 105 -26.77 4.41 -8.61
CA ALA A 105 -27.61 4.48 -9.81
C ALA A 105 -29.00 3.83 -9.60
N GLU A 106 -29.14 2.94 -8.61
CA GLU A 106 -30.41 2.32 -8.26
C GLU A 106 -31.14 3.12 -7.17
N SER A 107 -31.73 4.24 -7.58
CA SER A 107 -32.86 4.85 -6.87
C SER A 107 -33.86 5.40 -7.90
N PRO A 108 -34.81 4.58 -8.38
CA PRO A 108 -35.95 5.06 -9.13
C PRO A 108 -37.22 5.05 -8.26
N LYS A 109 -37.73 6.25 -7.96
CA LYS A 109 -39.09 6.62 -7.46
C LYS A 109 -39.61 5.99 -6.17
#